data_AF-A0A6I5I726-F1
#
_entry.id   AF-A0A6I5I726-F1
#
_cell.length_a   1.000
_cell.length_b   1.000
_cell.length_c   1.000
_cell.angle_alpha   90.00
_cell.angle_beta   90.00
_cell.angle_gamma   90.00
#
_symmetry.space_group_name_H-M   'P 1'
#
loop_
_entity.id
_entity.type
_entity.pdbx_description
1 polymer ?
#
loop_
_entity_poly.entity_id
_entity_poly.type
_entity_poly.pdbx_seq_one_letter_code
_entity_poly.pdbx_strand_id
1 'polypeptide(L)'
;FPGQYYDPESGLHYNVFRHYDPETGRYASPDPLGLAPAPNPVTYVDNPHQWTDPLGLSPYKEDGGNAEVDPRKLDYLFNKDIKPNSHNSPRALQNELQLNRIRVPDTPEMRQYVTDHPTHSAQQRFGRTFTNEWPGGSGDFGVTESLLYGPHGALGVKSTWQILPDGGRRLSTVIFRGSGPGVSIHD
;
A
#
# COMPACT_ATOMS: atom_id res chain seq x y z
N PHE A 1 10.51 -12.80 13.62
CA PHE A 1 10.40 -12.14 12.31
C PHE A 1 8.95 -12.15 11.89
N PRO A 2 8.32 -11.00 11.58
CA PRO A 2 6.89 -10.95 11.31
C PRO A 2 6.63 -11.47 9.88
N GLY A 3 5.96 -12.61 9.75
CA GLY A 3 5.50 -13.15 8.45
C GLY A 3 6.29 -14.33 7.87
N GLN A 4 7.42 -14.72 8.46
CA GLN A 4 8.24 -15.84 7.96
C GLN A 4 7.84 -17.19 8.58
N TYR A 5 7.33 -18.12 7.77
CA TYR A 5 7.18 -19.52 8.17
C TYR A 5 8.40 -20.33 7.68
N TYR A 6 9.12 -20.96 8.59
CA TYR A 6 10.25 -21.83 8.23
C TYR A 6 9.73 -23.15 7.67
N ASP A 7 10.12 -23.47 6.44
CA ASP A 7 9.89 -24.77 5.82
C ASP A 7 11.10 -25.69 6.09
N PRO A 8 10.96 -26.70 6.96
CA PRO A 8 12.06 -27.58 7.34
C PRO A 8 12.52 -28.53 6.23
N GLU A 9 11.73 -28.72 5.16
CA GLU A 9 12.10 -29.59 4.05
C GLU A 9 13.04 -28.89 3.07
N SER A 10 12.80 -27.61 2.79
CA SER A 10 13.62 -26.81 1.87
C SER A 10 14.67 -25.93 2.55
N GLY A 11 14.54 -25.66 3.86
CA GLY A 11 15.38 -24.70 4.58
C GLY A 11 15.02 -23.23 4.30
N LEU A 12 13.96 -22.97 3.54
CA LEU A 12 13.51 -21.63 3.15
C LEU A 12 12.49 -21.05 4.13
N HIS A 13 12.38 -19.73 4.14
CA HIS A 13 11.43 -18.96 4.93
C HIS A 13 10.32 -18.43 4.02
N TYR A 14 9.10 -18.96 4.15
CA TYR A 14 7.95 -18.50 3.39
C TYR A 14 7.47 -17.12 3.87
N ASN A 15 7.43 -16.16 2.95
CA ASN A 15 7.00 -14.77 3.09
C ASN A 15 5.85 -14.51 2.11
N VAL A 16 4.67 -15.06 2.41
CA VAL A 16 3.39 -14.92 1.68
C VAL A 16 3.48 -15.09 0.15
N PHE A 17 4.04 -14.13 -0.57
CA PHE A 17 4.23 -14.20 -2.03
C PHE A 17 5.58 -14.76 -2.47
N ARG A 18 6.58 -14.85 -1.59
CA ARG A 18 7.94 -15.30 -1.93
C ARG A 18 8.54 -16.21 -0.87
N HIS A 19 9.55 -17.00 -1.26
CA HIS A 19 10.37 -17.77 -0.33
C HIS A 19 11.71 -17.06 -0.14
N TYR A 20 12.05 -16.69 1.09
CA TYR A 20 13.33 -16.11 1.48
C TYR A 20 14.32 -17.21 1.83
N ASP A 21 15.49 -17.14 1.25
CA ASP A 21 16.62 -18.01 1.54
C ASP A 21 17.56 -17.29 2.53
N PRO A 22 17.64 -17.76 3.79
CA PRO A 22 18.51 -17.15 4.79
C PRO A 22 20.00 -17.38 4.52
N GLU A 23 20.38 -18.40 3.74
CA GLU A 23 21.77 -18.72 3.41
C GLU A 23 22.33 -17.73 2.38
N THR A 24 21.51 -17.34 1.41
CA THR A 24 21.89 -16.36 0.37
C THR A 24 21.44 -14.92 0.67
N GLY A 25 20.55 -14.73 1.65
CA GLY A 25 19.99 -13.42 2.01
C GLY A 25 19.04 -12.84 0.95
N ARG A 26 18.38 -13.70 0.16
CA ARG A 26 17.62 -13.30 -1.04
C ARG A 26 16.30 -14.06 -1.15
N TYR A 27 15.41 -13.59 -2.01
CA TYR A 27 14.23 -14.35 -2.40
C TYR A 27 14.57 -15.37 -3.50
N ALA A 28 14.06 -16.59 -3.36
CA ALA A 28 14.23 -17.71 -4.30
C ALA A 28 13.48 -17.50 -5.62
N SER A 29 12.53 -16.56 -5.65
CA SER A 29 11.83 -16.12 -6.85
C SER A 29 11.95 -14.60 -7.01
N PRO A 30 12.04 -14.08 -8.25
CA PRO A 30 11.91 -12.65 -8.50
C PRO A 30 10.60 -12.10 -7.94
N ASP A 31 10.61 -10.82 -7.57
CA ASP A 31 9.44 -10.09 -7.12
C ASP A 31 8.30 -10.21 -8.14
N PRO A 32 7.09 -10.65 -7.74
CA PRO A 32 5.93 -10.66 -8.62
C PRO A 32 5.60 -9.28 -9.19
N LEU A 33 6.10 -8.21 -8.56
CA LEU A 33 5.93 -6.83 -8.99
C LEU A 33 7.05 -6.33 -9.93
N GLY A 34 8.02 -7.18 -10.30
CA GLY A 34 9.12 -6.84 -11.19
C GLY A 34 10.15 -5.91 -10.54
N LEU A 35 10.64 -4.91 -11.28
CA LEU A 35 11.65 -3.95 -10.80
C LEU A 35 11.07 -2.75 -10.04
N ALA A 36 9.75 -2.66 -9.94
CA ALA A 36 9.08 -1.53 -9.31
C ALA A 36 9.36 -1.35 -7.81
N PRO A 37 9.40 -2.41 -6.98
CA PRO A 37 9.66 -2.25 -5.54
C PRO A 37 11.15 -2.11 -5.21
N ALA A 38 12.05 -2.68 -6.01
CA ALA A 38 13.49 -2.57 -5.85
C ALA A 38 14.22 -2.79 -7.18
N PRO A 39 15.39 -2.15 -7.41
CA PRO A 39 16.20 -2.36 -8.62
C PRO A 39 16.65 -3.81 -8.82
N ASN A 40 16.69 -4.61 -7.76
CA ASN A 40 17.00 -6.03 -7.82
C ASN A 40 15.81 -6.86 -7.29
N PRO A 41 15.08 -7.57 -8.17
CA PRO A 41 13.81 -8.20 -7.86
C PRO A 41 13.95 -9.43 -6.95
N VAL A 42 15.15 -9.94 -6.70
CA VAL A 42 15.38 -11.06 -5.77
C VAL A 42 15.93 -10.61 -4.42
N THR A 43 16.06 -9.30 -4.17
CA THR A 43 16.65 -8.80 -2.91
C THR A 43 15.59 -8.71 -1.83
N TYR A 44 15.95 -9.01 -0.59
CA TYR A 44 15.05 -8.92 0.55
C TYR A 44 14.74 -7.46 0.89
N VAL A 45 15.69 -6.77 1.50
CA VAL A 45 15.63 -5.32 1.77
C VAL A 45 17.05 -4.77 1.78
N ASP A 46 17.25 -3.52 1.38
CA ASP A 46 18.60 -2.92 1.31
C ASP A 46 19.22 -2.73 2.70
N ASN A 47 18.39 -2.54 3.74
CA ASN A 47 18.84 -2.43 5.12
C ASN A 47 17.95 -3.25 6.07
N PRO A 48 18.25 -4.53 6.34
CA PRO A 48 17.43 -5.41 7.16
C PRO A 48 17.39 -5.06 8.65
N HIS A 49 18.22 -4.09 9.09
CA HIS A 49 18.14 -3.54 10.45
C HIS A 49 17.10 -2.43 10.60
N GLN A 50 16.62 -1.87 9.48
CA GLN A 50 15.65 -0.77 9.47
C GLN A 50 14.39 -1.12 8.67
N TRP A 51 14.52 -2.01 7.70
CA TRP A 51 13.50 -2.35 6.73
C TRP A 51 13.12 -3.81 6.88
N THR A 52 11.86 -4.13 6.63
CA THR A 52 11.30 -5.48 6.60
C THR A 52 10.39 -5.60 5.38
N ASP A 53 10.31 -6.79 4.78
CA ASP A 53 9.32 -7.09 3.73
C ASP A 53 8.43 -8.25 4.20
N PRO A 54 7.40 -7.97 5.03
CA PRO A 54 6.57 -9.01 5.66
C PRO A 54 5.69 -9.77 4.66
N LEU A 55 5.49 -9.22 3.46
CA LEU A 55 4.62 -9.80 2.43
C LEU A 55 5.43 -10.42 1.28
N GLY A 56 6.72 -10.11 1.15
CA GLY A 56 7.46 -10.49 -0.04
C GLY A 56 7.01 -9.70 -1.26
N LEU A 57 6.68 -8.42 -1.11
CA LEU A 57 6.28 -7.54 -2.21
C LEU A 57 7.05 -6.22 -2.22
N SER A 58 7.31 -5.61 -1.07
CA SER A 58 8.07 -4.36 -1.03
C SER A 58 8.72 -4.15 0.33
N PRO A 59 9.99 -3.70 0.37
CA PRO A 59 10.62 -3.25 1.61
C PRO A 59 9.81 -2.13 2.28
N TYR A 60 9.52 -2.29 3.57
CA TYR A 60 8.93 -1.27 4.42
C TYR A 60 9.91 -0.87 5.52
N LYS A 61 10.14 0.43 5.69
CA LYS A 61 10.91 0.99 6.81
C LYS A 61 9.96 1.31 7.97
N GLU A 62 10.22 0.76 9.16
CA GLU A 62 9.52 1.14 10.40
C GLU A 62 9.92 2.56 10.81
N ASP A 63 9.41 3.56 10.12
CA ASP A 63 9.55 4.96 10.51
C ASP A 63 8.29 5.41 11.23
N GLY A 64 8.46 5.84 12.49
CA GLY A 64 7.40 6.36 13.38
C GLY A 64 6.76 7.68 12.92
N GLY A 65 6.42 7.81 11.64
CA GLY A 65 5.64 8.93 11.16
C GLY A 65 4.18 8.79 11.59
N ASN A 66 3.63 9.86 12.18
CA ASN A 66 2.24 9.96 12.64
C ASN A 66 1.24 10.00 11.45
N ALA A 67 1.17 8.95 10.64
CA ALA A 67 0.23 8.80 9.54
C ALA A 67 -0.90 7.84 9.96
N GLU A 68 -2.07 8.40 10.25
CA GLU A 68 -3.22 7.67 10.79
C GLU A 68 -4.23 7.32 9.70
N VAL A 69 -4.66 6.05 9.68
CA VAL A 69 -5.75 5.55 8.86
C VAL A 69 -6.89 5.08 9.77
N ASP A 70 -8.04 5.76 9.73
CA ASP A 70 -9.25 5.33 10.45
C ASP A 70 -9.67 3.93 9.95
N PRO A 71 -9.87 2.93 10.84
CA PRO A 71 -10.26 1.57 10.45
C PRO A 71 -11.50 1.51 9.54
N ARG A 72 -12.46 2.43 9.71
CA ARG A 72 -13.66 2.50 8.85
C ARG A 72 -13.33 2.84 7.40
N LYS A 73 -12.16 3.44 7.14
CA LYS A 73 -11.68 3.65 5.77
C LYS A 73 -11.26 2.34 5.12
N LEU A 74 -10.75 1.38 5.89
CA LEU A 74 -10.40 0.06 5.36
C LEU A 74 -11.65 -0.71 4.97
N ASP A 75 -12.65 -0.73 5.86
CA ASP A 75 -13.97 -1.30 5.58
C ASP A 75 -14.58 -0.70 4.30
N TYR A 76 -14.46 0.62 4.12
CA TYR A 76 -14.88 1.30 2.90
C TYR A 76 -14.07 0.91 1.64
N LEU A 77 -12.74 0.70 1.75
CA LEU A 77 -11.89 0.31 0.63
C LEU A 77 -12.16 -1.12 0.16
N PHE A 78 -12.51 -2.02 1.08
CA PHE A 78 -12.81 -3.43 0.80
C PHE A 78 -14.31 -3.73 0.70
N ASN A 79 -15.17 -2.69 0.70
CA ASN A 79 -16.63 -2.83 0.62
C ASN A 79 -17.22 -3.73 1.73
N LYS A 80 -16.69 -3.64 2.96
CA LYS A 80 -17.16 -4.41 4.11
C LYS A 80 -17.88 -3.53 5.12
N ASP A 81 -18.97 -4.06 5.68
CA ASP A 81 -19.74 -3.44 6.77
C ASP A 81 -20.10 -1.95 6.56
N ILE A 82 -20.18 -1.51 5.30
CA ILE A 82 -20.52 -0.14 4.97
C ILE A 82 -22.02 0.09 5.12
N LYS A 83 -22.40 1.24 5.70
CA LYS A 83 -23.80 1.67 5.71
C LYS A 83 -24.24 1.98 4.28
N PRO A 84 -25.26 1.29 3.74
CA PRO A 84 -25.69 1.50 2.37
C PRO A 84 -26.18 2.93 2.13
N ASN A 85 -25.68 3.59 1.08
CA ASN A 85 -26.24 4.84 0.59
C ASN A 85 -25.86 5.07 -0.89
N SER A 86 -26.61 5.95 -1.57
CA SER A 86 -26.49 6.20 -3.02
C SER A 86 -25.11 6.69 -3.47
N HIS A 87 -24.31 7.27 -2.57
CA HIS A 87 -23.02 7.87 -2.91
C HIS A 87 -21.82 6.99 -2.55
N ASN A 88 -21.89 6.25 -1.43
CA ASN A 88 -20.79 5.47 -0.90
C ASN A 88 -20.80 4.03 -1.38
N SER A 89 -21.99 3.42 -1.53
CA SER A 89 -22.10 2.01 -1.93
C SER A 89 -21.53 1.73 -3.32
N PRO A 90 -21.82 2.53 -4.37
CA PRO A 90 -21.23 2.29 -5.70
C PRO A 90 -19.71 2.44 -5.70
N ARG A 91 -19.19 3.35 -4.89
CA ARG A 91 -17.75 3.64 -4.82
C ARG A 91 -16.96 2.61 -4.03
N ALA A 92 -17.54 2.09 -2.94
CA ALA A 92 -16.95 0.97 -2.22
C ALA A 92 -16.90 -0.29 -3.10
N LEU A 93 -17.99 -0.60 -3.83
CA LEU A 93 -18.00 -1.69 -4.80
C LEU A 93 -16.95 -1.48 -5.90
N GLN A 94 -16.78 -0.26 -6.40
CA GLN A 94 -15.74 0.06 -7.38
C GLN A 94 -14.33 -0.22 -6.83
N ASN A 95 -14.06 0.15 -5.57
CA ASN A 95 -12.77 -0.14 -4.94
C ASN A 95 -12.52 -1.65 -4.83
N GLU A 96 -13.50 -2.41 -4.35
CA GLU A 96 -13.42 -3.88 -4.25
C GLU A 96 -13.12 -4.52 -5.62
N LEU A 97 -13.81 -4.10 -6.68
CA LEU A 97 -13.57 -4.60 -8.03
C LEU A 97 -12.16 -4.27 -8.54
N GLN A 98 -11.62 -3.09 -8.19
CA GLN A 98 -10.25 -2.72 -8.58
C GLN A 98 -9.21 -3.54 -7.84
N LEU A 99 -9.34 -3.73 -6.53
CA LEU A 99 -8.43 -4.55 -5.73
C LEU A 99 -8.46 -6.02 -6.18
N ASN A 100 -9.66 -6.56 -6.44
CA ASN A 100 -9.81 -7.90 -6.99
C ASN A 100 -9.15 -8.08 -8.36
N ARG A 101 -9.13 -7.03 -9.21
CA ARG A 101 -8.46 -7.06 -10.53
C ARG A 101 -6.95 -7.32 -10.41
N ILE A 102 -6.30 -6.82 -9.37
CA ILE A 102 -4.87 -7.07 -9.12
C ILE A 102 -4.63 -8.26 -8.16
N ARG A 103 -5.67 -9.02 -7.81
CA ARG A 103 -5.65 -10.12 -6.83
C ARG A 103 -5.17 -9.70 -5.44
N VAL A 104 -5.68 -8.57 -4.95
CA VAL A 104 -5.59 -8.17 -3.55
C VAL A 104 -6.93 -8.49 -2.88
N PRO A 105 -7.12 -9.72 -2.36
CA PRO A 105 -8.37 -10.13 -1.71
C PRO A 105 -8.57 -9.43 -0.35
N ASP A 106 -9.77 -9.54 0.20
CA ASP A 106 -10.06 -9.08 1.55
C ASP A 106 -9.58 -10.08 2.62
N THR A 107 -8.29 -10.06 2.93
CA THR A 107 -7.70 -10.80 4.06
C THR A 107 -7.01 -9.83 5.02
N PRO A 108 -6.78 -10.20 6.29
CA PRO A 108 -6.08 -9.35 7.26
C PRO A 108 -4.73 -8.83 6.72
N GLU A 109 -3.98 -9.67 6.01
CA GLU A 109 -2.66 -9.36 5.44
C GLU A 109 -2.77 -8.35 4.30
N MET A 110 -3.75 -8.54 3.41
CA MET A 110 -4.00 -7.61 2.31
C MET A 110 -4.59 -6.27 2.78
N ARG A 111 -5.43 -6.29 3.82
CA ARG A 111 -5.90 -5.07 4.46
C ARG A 111 -4.72 -4.27 5.02
N GLN A 112 -3.81 -4.94 5.71
CA GLN A 112 -2.58 -4.32 6.22
C GLN A 112 -1.74 -3.74 5.08
N TYR A 113 -1.50 -4.52 4.01
CA TYR A 113 -0.78 -4.08 2.82
C TYR A 113 -1.36 -2.79 2.20
N VAL A 114 -2.68 -2.77 1.97
CA VAL A 114 -3.39 -1.62 1.38
C VAL A 114 -3.41 -0.42 2.32
N THR A 115 -3.27 -0.63 3.64
CA THR A 115 -3.17 0.42 4.66
C THR A 115 -1.78 1.04 4.70
N ASP A 116 -0.75 0.19 4.67
CA ASP A 116 0.65 0.59 4.79
C ASP A 116 1.11 1.32 3.53
N HIS A 117 0.64 0.91 2.37
CA HIS A 117 1.01 1.50 1.09
C HIS A 117 0.83 3.03 1.02
N PRO A 118 -0.39 3.60 1.21
CA PRO A 118 -0.58 5.04 1.20
C PRO A 118 0.12 5.70 2.39
N THR A 119 0.19 5.04 3.55
CA THR A 119 0.86 5.53 4.76
C THR A 119 2.35 5.77 4.52
N HIS A 120 3.02 4.85 3.83
CA HIS A 120 4.40 5.00 3.40
C HIS A 120 4.56 6.13 2.38
N SER A 121 3.68 6.19 1.38
CA SER A 121 3.67 7.26 0.39
C SER A 121 3.55 8.64 1.05
N ALA A 122 2.77 8.76 2.13
CA ALA A 122 2.59 10.00 2.87
C ALA A 122 3.85 10.46 3.61
N GLN A 123 4.84 9.58 3.87
CA GLN A 123 6.13 9.98 4.45
C GLN A 123 6.98 10.81 3.49
N GLN A 124 6.74 10.64 2.19
CA GLN A 124 7.42 11.40 1.16
C GLN A 124 6.83 12.81 1.03
N ARG A 125 7.53 13.68 0.29
CA ARG A 125 7.03 15.02 -0.01
C ARG A 125 5.75 14.92 -0.85
N PHE A 126 4.71 15.64 -0.44
CA PHE A 126 3.48 15.72 -1.23
C PHE A 126 3.75 16.34 -2.60
N GLY A 127 3.25 15.68 -3.66
CA GLY A 127 3.33 16.20 -5.02
C GLY A 127 2.45 17.44 -5.22
N ARG A 128 1.38 17.55 -4.42
CA ARG A 128 0.53 18.74 -4.34
C ARG A 128 0.07 18.97 -2.91
N THR A 129 0.06 20.21 -2.48
CA THR A 129 -0.61 20.66 -1.24
C THR A 129 -1.70 21.68 -1.56
N PHE A 130 -2.69 21.80 -0.69
CA PHE A 130 -3.76 22.80 -0.79
C PHE A 130 -4.42 23.01 0.57
N THR A 131 -4.99 24.19 0.78
CA THR A 131 -5.79 24.52 1.96
C THR A 131 -7.26 24.53 1.55
N ASN A 132 -8.11 23.88 2.33
CA ASN A 132 -9.56 24.00 2.20
C ASN A 132 -10.10 24.81 3.37
N GLU A 133 -11.07 25.67 3.08
CA GLU A 133 -11.80 26.45 4.06
C GLU A 133 -13.26 26.01 4.09
N TRP A 134 -13.86 26.02 5.27
CA TRP A 134 -15.27 25.74 5.50
C TRP A 134 -15.81 26.67 6.59
N PRO A 135 -17.15 26.80 6.72
CA PRO A 135 -17.71 27.61 7.79
C PRO A 135 -17.19 27.16 9.16
N GLY A 136 -16.42 28.03 9.82
CA GLY A 136 -15.84 27.77 11.14
C GLY A 136 -14.45 27.10 11.16
N GLY A 137 -13.76 26.97 10.03
CA GLY A 137 -12.36 26.48 10.05
C GLY A 137 -11.68 26.35 8.70
N SER A 138 -10.40 26.02 8.75
CA SER A 138 -9.60 25.64 7.59
C SER A 138 -8.73 24.43 7.90
N GLY A 139 -8.20 23.79 6.87
CA GLY A 139 -7.24 22.70 7.02
C GLY A 139 -6.35 22.56 5.81
N ASP A 140 -5.10 22.17 6.08
CA ASP A 140 -4.11 21.90 5.05
C ASP A 140 -4.15 20.43 4.65
N PHE A 141 -3.95 20.21 3.36
CA PHE A 141 -3.98 18.89 2.75
C PHE A 141 -2.80 18.67 1.83
N GLY A 142 -2.35 17.42 1.78
CA GLY A 142 -1.33 16.92 0.88
C GLY A 142 -1.86 15.76 0.03
N VAL A 143 -1.36 15.64 -1.19
CA VAL A 143 -1.70 14.58 -2.13
C VAL A 143 -0.46 13.79 -2.47
N THR A 144 -0.59 12.47 -2.43
CA THR A 144 0.39 11.55 -3.00
C THR A 144 -0.24 10.75 -4.13
N GLU A 145 0.59 10.40 -5.10
CA GLU A 145 0.27 9.43 -6.16
C GLU A 145 1.32 8.33 -6.10
N SER A 146 0.87 7.08 -6.11
CA SER A 146 1.71 5.89 -6.00
C SER A 146 1.11 4.74 -6.81
N LEU A 147 1.83 3.63 -6.94
CA LEU A 147 1.35 2.42 -7.60
C LEU A 147 1.22 1.30 -6.57
N LEU A 148 0.00 0.83 -6.33
CA LEU A 148 -0.26 -0.35 -5.52
C LEU A 148 -0.24 -1.55 -6.44
N TYR A 149 0.70 -2.44 -6.20
CA TYR A 149 0.87 -3.63 -7.00
C TYR A 149 0.21 -4.83 -6.37
N GLY A 150 -0.24 -5.77 -7.19
CA GLY A 150 -0.67 -7.09 -6.78
C GLY A 150 -0.30 -8.14 -7.84
N PRO A 151 -0.56 -9.43 -7.58
CA PRO A 151 -0.14 -10.52 -8.46
C PRO A 151 -0.60 -10.43 -9.93
N HIS A 152 -1.62 -9.61 -10.25
CA HIS A 152 -2.15 -9.46 -11.61
C HIS A 152 -2.07 -8.02 -12.16
N GLY A 153 -1.15 -7.22 -11.63
CA GLY A 153 -0.84 -5.89 -12.15
C GLY A 153 -0.80 -4.82 -11.07
N ALA A 154 -1.02 -3.57 -11.47
CA ALA A 154 -0.96 -2.43 -10.56
C ALA A 154 -2.17 -1.52 -10.70
N LEU A 155 -2.51 -0.86 -9.60
CA LEU A 155 -3.46 0.23 -9.52
C LEU A 155 -2.72 1.53 -9.21
N GLY A 156 -3.06 2.60 -9.91
CA GLY A 156 -2.70 3.93 -9.45
C GLY A 156 -3.45 4.24 -8.16
N VAL A 157 -2.73 4.62 -7.11
CA VAL A 157 -3.30 5.07 -5.85
C VAL A 157 -3.10 6.57 -5.76
N LYS A 158 -4.19 7.30 -5.68
CA LYS A 158 -4.15 8.71 -5.28
C LYS A 158 -4.69 8.81 -3.87
N SER A 159 -3.85 9.27 -2.94
CA SER A 159 -4.23 9.45 -1.55
C SER A 159 -4.15 10.92 -1.15
N THR A 160 -5.16 11.38 -0.40
CA THR A 160 -5.22 12.75 0.13
C THR A 160 -5.13 12.67 1.64
N TRP A 161 -4.26 13.48 2.23
CA TRP A 161 -3.94 13.51 3.65
C TRP A 161 -4.25 14.88 4.20
N GLN A 162 -4.92 14.95 5.35
CA GLN A 162 -4.95 16.17 6.13
C GLN A 162 -3.63 16.30 6.88
N ILE A 163 -3.03 17.48 6.85
CA ILE A 163 -1.83 17.83 7.60
C ILE A 163 -2.31 18.44 8.92
N LEU A 164 -1.89 17.83 10.03
CA LEU A 164 -2.25 18.24 11.38
C LEU A 164 -1.23 19.26 11.92
N PRO A 165 -1.61 20.11 12.90
CA PRO A 165 -0.70 21.13 13.46
C PRO A 165 0.59 20.59 14.07
N ASP A 166 0.59 19.34 14.54
CA ASP A 166 1.74 18.63 15.09
C ASP A 166 2.63 17.99 14.02
N GLY A 167 2.35 18.23 12.74
CA GLY A 167 3.01 17.59 11.61
C GLY A 167 2.50 16.17 11.31
N GLY A 168 1.52 15.68 12.08
CA GLY A 168 0.82 14.43 11.82
C GLY A 168 0.03 14.49 10.52
N ARG A 169 -0.32 13.32 10.01
CA ARG A 169 -1.04 13.14 8.75
C ARG A 169 -2.22 12.23 9.00
N ARG A 170 -3.42 12.65 8.60
CA ARG A 170 -4.62 11.80 8.70
C ARG A 170 -5.15 11.53 7.31
N LEU A 171 -5.30 10.25 6.96
CA LEU A 171 -5.78 9.88 5.63
C LEU A 171 -7.21 10.41 5.44
N SER A 172 -7.40 11.24 4.42
CA SER A 172 -8.71 11.81 4.08
C SER A 172 -9.41 10.94 3.04
N THR A 173 -8.78 10.67 1.90
CA THR A 173 -9.38 9.85 0.83
C THR A 173 -8.33 9.02 0.10
N VAL A 174 -8.78 7.90 -0.45
CA VAL A 174 -8.01 7.05 -1.38
C VAL A 174 -8.84 6.84 -2.62
N ILE A 175 -8.19 6.90 -3.78
CA ILE A 175 -8.81 6.65 -5.08
C ILE A 175 -7.91 5.67 -5.82
N PHE A 176 -8.46 4.52 -6.14
CA PHE A 176 -7.82 3.59 -7.07
C PHE A 176 -8.13 3.99 -8.50
N ARG A 177 -7.11 4.03 -9.35
CA ARG A 177 -7.21 4.27 -10.79
C ARG A 177 -6.75 3.00 -11.49
N GLY A 178 -7.64 2.42 -12.28
CA GLY A 178 -7.27 1.29 -13.12
C GLY A 178 -6.30 1.77 -14.19
N SER A 179 -5.27 0.97 -14.47
CA SER A 179 -4.51 1.07 -15.72
C SER A 179 -5.49 0.77 -16.87
N GLY A 180 -6.03 1.84 -17.45
CA GLY A 180 -6.56 1.87 -18.81
C GLY A 180 -5.43 2.13 -19.80
N PRO A 181 -5.61 1.81 -21.09
CA PRO A 181 -4.57 1.91 -22.11
C PRO A 181 -4.06 3.36 -22.18
N GLY A 182 -2.80 3.61 -21.79
CA GLY A 182 -2.22 4.96 -21.84
C GLY A 182 -1.16 5.31 -20.80
N VAL A 183 -0.80 4.41 -19.88
CA VAL A 183 0.42 4.60 -19.07
C VAL A 183 1.60 4.10 -19.89
N SER A 184 2.18 5.00 -20.68
CA SER A 184 3.46 4.77 -21.34
C SER A 184 4.54 4.73 -20.26
N ILE A 185 5.09 3.54 -20.02
CA ILE A 185 6.47 3.47 -19.54
C ILE A 185 7.31 3.91 -20.74
N HIS A 186 7.98 5.05 -20.62
CA HIS A 186 9.00 5.40 -21.61
C HIS A 186 10.23 4.55 -21.30
N ASP A 187 10.69 3.84 -22.34
CA ASP A 187 11.95 3.10 -22.41
C ASP A 187 13.16 3.94 -22.00
#